data_AF-A0A1S3R487-F1
#
_entry.id   AF-A0A1S3R487-F1
#
_cell.length_a   1.000
_cell.length_b   1.000
_cell.length_c   1.000
_cell.angle_alpha   90.00
_cell.angle_beta   90.00
_cell.angle_gamma   90.00
#
_symmetry.space_group_name_H-M   'P 1'
#
loop_
_entity.id
_entity.type
_entity.pdbx_description
1 polymer ?
#
loop_
_entity_poly.entity_id
_entity_poly.type
_entity_poly.pdbx_seq_one_letter_code
_entity_poly.pdbx_strand_id
1 'polypeptide(L)'
;MVTQSLTISASWWWCMTSTLSGQKVVPVGTVTAQAIVDILDSLFTRWGLPLTLTTDNGPQLISAEFSSYLSNKGIKHIRTAYYNPQANGGVERFNQTLKNGIRAHLVQGCTFQTALNQTLMHYRARAMKQRFDKAHRVKKSIIQVSDWVRARRPQRCNKMASFWSEPLQVSRQLGPATFMLSNGS
;
A
#
# COMPACT_ATOMS: atom_id res chain seq x y z
N MET A 1 11.51 -9.27 21.14
CA MET A 1 11.48 -7.79 21.25
C MET A 1 11.54 -7.23 19.85
N VAL A 2 10.42 -6.72 19.31
CA VAL A 2 10.40 -6.24 17.92
C VAL A 2 11.02 -4.85 17.89
N THR A 3 12.21 -4.73 17.33
CA THR A 3 12.89 -3.47 17.03
C THR A 3 12.01 -2.65 16.09
N GLN A 4 11.27 -1.67 16.62
CA GLN A 4 10.42 -0.80 15.80
C GLN A 4 11.27 0.28 15.14
N SER A 5 11.87 -0.05 13.98
CA SER A 5 12.45 0.95 13.09
C SER A 5 11.33 1.61 12.29
N LEU A 6 11.15 2.93 12.43
CA LEU A 6 10.18 3.70 11.65
C LEU A 6 10.89 4.31 10.45
N THR A 7 10.45 3.99 9.23
CA THR A 7 10.99 4.60 8.01
C THR A 7 10.05 5.69 7.52
N ILE A 8 10.61 6.89 7.31
CA ILE A 8 9.91 8.03 6.74
C ILE A 8 10.50 8.34 5.39
N SER A 9 9.62 8.51 4.41
CA SER A 9 9.99 9.23 3.19
C SER A 9 9.01 10.38 2.97
N ALA A 10 9.59 11.54 2.67
CA ALA A 10 8.85 12.73 2.32
C ALA A 10 9.02 12.96 0.81
N SER A 11 7.92 12.89 0.07
CA SER A 11 7.86 13.39 -1.32
C SER A 11 7.18 14.75 -1.30
N TRP A 12 7.44 15.59 -2.31
CA TRP A 12 6.94 16.97 -2.46
C TRP A 12 5.42 17.22 -2.23
N TRP A 13 4.60 16.17 -2.05
CA TRP A 13 3.13 16.21 -1.94
C TRP A 13 2.56 15.40 -0.75
N TRP A 14 3.35 14.55 -0.10
CA TRP A 14 2.88 13.72 1.03
C TRP A 14 4.02 13.17 1.90
N CYS A 15 3.73 12.97 3.19
CA CYS A 15 4.59 12.31 4.15
C CYS A 15 4.10 10.87 4.38
N MET A 16 5.00 9.91 4.25
CA MET A 16 4.71 8.50 4.45
C MET A 16 5.48 7.95 5.63
N THR A 17 4.75 7.28 6.53
CA THR A 17 5.35 6.52 7.63
C THR A 17 5.06 5.04 7.45
N SER A 18 6.12 4.24 7.41
CA SER A 18 6.02 2.78 7.38
C SER A 18 6.26 2.24 8.79
N THR A 19 5.19 1.73 9.41
CA THR A 19 5.24 1.06 10.72
C THR A 19 4.98 -0.44 10.57
N LEU A 20 5.27 -1.23 11.61
CA LEU A 20 4.88 -2.65 11.68
C LEU A 20 3.37 -2.86 11.54
N SER A 21 2.56 -1.85 11.91
CA SER A 21 1.10 -1.86 11.78
C SER A 21 0.59 -1.52 10.37
N GLY A 22 1.50 -1.10 9.48
CA GLY A 22 1.20 -0.74 8.09
C GLY A 22 1.73 0.64 7.70
N GLN A 23 1.54 0.97 6.41
CA GLN A 23 1.91 2.26 5.84
C GLN A 23 0.78 3.29 6.02
N LYS A 24 1.12 4.47 6.54
CA LYS A 24 0.24 5.63 6.62
C LYS A 24 0.79 6.75 5.74
N VAL A 25 -0.09 7.32 4.91
CA VAL A 25 0.21 8.43 4.01
C VAL A 25 -0.62 9.62 4.46
N VAL A 26 0.03 10.74 4.70
CA VAL A 26 -0.60 12.00 5.05
C VAL A 26 -0.30 12.99 3.93
N PRO A 27 -1.33 13.53 3.23
CA PRO A 27 -1.12 14.56 2.22
C PRO A 27 -0.62 15.84 2.91
N VAL A 28 0.41 16.45 2.37
CA VAL A 28 0.99 17.68 2.92
C VAL A 28 1.04 18.71 1.81
N GLY A 29 0.37 19.85 1.99
CA GLY A 29 0.34 20.93 0.99
C GLY A 29 1.67 21.66 0.86
N THR A 30 2.42 21.81 1.97
CA THR A 30 3.77 22.38 1.96
C THR A 30 4.65 21.55 2.88
N VAL A 31 5.70 20.96 2.32
CA VAL A 31 6.64 20.13 3.09
C VAL A 31 7.61 21.08 3.81
N THR A 32 7.22 21.53 5.01
CA THR A 32 8.09 22.26 5.95
C THR A 32 8.55 21.32 7.08
N ALA A 33 9.68 21.63 7.72
CA ALA A 33 10.17 20.83 8.84
C ALA A 33 9.15 20.77 9.99
N GLN A 34 8.54 21.91 10.33
CA GLN A 34 7.51 22.00 11.38
C GLN A 34 6.29 21.12 11.07
N ALA A 35 5.77 21.14 9.83
CA ALA A 35 4.63 20.30 9.46
C ALA A 35 4.95 18.81 9.60
N ILE A 36 6.20 18.41 9.31
CA ILE A 36 6.64 17.01 9.50
C ILE A 36 6.70 16.67 10.99
N VAL A 37 7.20 17.58 11.84
CA VAL A 37 7.24 17.40 13.29
C VAL A 37 5.82 17.22 13.86
N ASP A 38 4.87 18.07 13.48
CA ASP A 38 3.48 18.00 13.95
C ASP A 38 2.81 16.68 13.53
N ILE A 39 3.06 16.25 12.28
CA ILE A 39 2.60 14.94 11.80
C ILE A 39 3.21 13.84 12.65
N LEU A 40 4.52 13.86 12.88
CA LEU A 40 5.19 12.84 13.67
C LEU A 40 4.69 12.79 15.10
N ASP A 41 4.41 13.93 15.71
CA ASP A 41 3.88 14.00 17.06
C ASP A 41 2.51 13.32 17.17
N SER A 42 1.64 13.54 16.18
CA SER A 42 0.35 12.85 16.09
C SER A 42 0.48 11.33 15.93
N LEU A 43 1.56 10.87 15.26
CA LEU A 43 1.82 9.46 15.04
C LEU A 43 2.41 8.79 16.27
N PHE A 44 3.38 9.44 16.92
CA PHE A 44 4.00 8.97 18.14
C PHE A 44 3.01 8.93 19.31
N THR A 45 2.08 9.88 19.38
CA THR A 45 1.00 9.85 20.37
C THR A 45 0.10 8.62 20.21
N ARG A 46 -0.12 8.15 18.98
CA ARG A 46 -1.01 7.01 18.70
C ARG A 46 -0.33 5.66 18.87
N TRP A 47 0.94 5.54 18.50
CA TRP A 47 1.64 4.25 18.39
C TRP A 47 2.84 4.10 19.32
N GLY A 48 3.23 5.17 20.02
CA GLY A 48 4.42 5.22 20.84
C GLY A 48 5.65 5.71 20.07
N LEU A 49 6.71 5.97 20.84
CA LEU A 49 7.99 6.46 20.32
C LEU A 49 8.83 5.29 19.79
N PRO A 50 9.37 5.37 18.56
CA PRO A 50 10.29 4.37 18.04
C PRO A 50 11.69 4.54 18.63
N LEU A 51 12.46 3.45 18.69
CA LEU A 51 13.86 3.50 19.10
C LEU A 51 14.75 4.15 18.03
N THR A 52 14.43 3.87 16.75
CA THR A 52 15.19 4.36 15.60
C THR A 52 14.25 4.88 14.52
N LEU A 53 14.64 6.01 13.93
CA LEU A 53 13.92 6.66 12.86
C LEU A 53 14.82 6.77 11.64
N THR A 54 14.45 6.11 10.55
CA THR A 54 15.21 6.12 9.31
C THR A 54 14.56 7.08 8.31
N THR A 55 15.29 8.09 7.84
CA THR A 55 14.77 9.06 6.86
C THR A 55 15.62 9.13 5.60
N ASP A 56 15.01 9.63 4.53
CA ASP A 56 15.75 10.12 3.37
C ASP A 56 16.53 11.41 3.68
N ASN A 57 17.41 11.81 2.76
CA ASN A 57 18.21 13.04 2.85
C ASN A 57 17.45 14.26 2.32
N GLY A 58 16.12 14.31 2.50
CA GLY A 58 15.34 15.50 2.18
C GLY A 58 15.81 16.71 3.00
N PRO A 59 15.86 17.91 2.44
CA PRO A 59 16.34 19.11 3.15
C PRO A 59 15.51 19.41 4.41
N GLN A 60 14.22 19.05 4.41
CA GLN A 60 13.35 19.21 5.58
C GLN A 60 13.66 18.24 6.73
N LEU A 61 14.28 17.11 6.42
CA LEU A 61 14.65 16.07 7.39
C LEU A 61 16.11 16.21 7.86
N ILE A 62 16.85 17.17 7.30
CA ILE A 62 18.22 17.52 7.69
C ILE A 62 18.24 18.79 8.55
N SER A 63 17.11 19.48 8.73
CA SER A 63 17.08 20.73 9.51
C SER A 63 17.51 20.52 10.96
N ALA A 64 18.16 21.53 11.54
CA ALA A 64 18.59 21.51 12.93
C ALA A 64 17.40 21.38 13.91
N GLU A 65 16.25 21.95 13.54
CA GLU A 65 14.99 21.83 14.26
C GLU A 65 14.54 20.37 14.36
N PHE A 66 14.61 19.62 13.25
CA PHE A 66 14.21 18.22 13.20
C PHE A 66 15.14 17.33 14.01
N SER A 67 16.45 17.56 13.91
CA SER A 67 17.45 16.83 14.70
C SER A 67 17.26 17.05 16.20
N SER A 68 17.03 18.31 16.60
CA SER A 68 16.76 18.68 18.00
C SER A 68 15.45 18.06 18.51
N TYR A 69 14.41 17.99 17.69
CA TYR A 69 13.16 17.31 18.05
C TYR A 69 13.37 15.82 18.33
N LEU A 70 14.13 15.12 17.49
CA LEU A 70 14.40 13.70 17.68
C LEU A 70 15.28 13.42 18.90
N SER A 71 16.31 14.25 19.14
CA SER A 71 17.18 14.11 20.31
C SER A 71 16.42 14.34 21.62
N ASN A 72 15.53 15.34 21.66
CA ASN A 72 14.64 15.61 22.81
C ASN A 72 13.73 14.42 23.15
N LYS A 73 13.35 13.62 22.15
CA LYS A 73 12.53 12.41 22.35
C LYS A 73 13.34 11.12 22.53
N GLY A 74 14.67 11.21 22.53
CA GLY A 74 15.56 10.05 22.65
C GLY A 74 15.54 9.12 21.43
N ILE A 75 15.11 9.63 20.28
CA ILE A 75 14.99 8.84 19.04
C ILE A 75 16.29 8.90 18.28
N LYS A 76 16.87 7.74 17.94
CA LYS A 76 18.08 7.69 17.11
C LYS A 76 17.74 7.91 15.64
N HIS A 77 18.23 9.02 15.07
CA HIS A 77 18.07 9.34 13.66
C HIS A 77 19.09 8.59 12.80
N ILE A 78 18.62 7.82 11.82
CA ILE A 78 19.40 7.11 10.82
C ILE A 78 19.07 7.72 9.46
N ARG A 79 20.08 8.15 8.71
CA ARG A 79 19.89 8.68 7.36
C ARG A 79 20.24 7.61 6.34
N THR A 80 19.38 7.42 5.34
CA THR A 80 19.70 6.51 4.24
C THR A 80 20.81 7.10 3.37
N ALA A 81 21.84 6.31 3.08
CA ALA A 81 22.87 6.70 2.12
C ALA A 81 22.27 6.92 0.73
N TYR A 82 22.82 7.88 -0.02
CA TYR A 82 22.37 8.30 -1.37
C TYR A 82 22.27 7.14 -2.38
N TYR A 83 22.99 6.04 -2.12
CA TYR A 83 23.15 4.90 -3.03
C TYR A 83 22.72 3.55 -2.45
N ASN A 84 21.69 3.50 -1.60
CA ASN A 84 21.12 2.21 -1.17
C ASN A 84 19.70 1.95 -1.74
N PRO A 85 19.57 1.68 -3.05
CA PRO A 85 18.29 1.47 -3.72
C PRO A 85 17.54 0.23 -3.22
N GLN A 86 18.22 -0.74 -2.59
CA GLN A 86 17.53 -1.88 -1.97
C GLN A 86 16.79 -1.49 -0.68
N ALA A 87 17.40 -0.66 0.17
CA ALA A 87 16.77 -0.22 1.41
C ALA A 87 15.59 0.73 1.15
N ASN A 88 15.69 1.57 0.12
CA ASN A 88 14.64 2.54 -0.22
C ASN A 88 13.65 2.06 -1.31
N GLY A 89 13.97 0.96 -2.01
CA GLY A 89 13.18 0.49 -3.14
C GLY A 89 11.76 0.05 -2.78
N GLY A 90 11.53 -0.39 -1.53
CA GLY A 90 10.18 -0.68 -1.05
C GLY A 90 9.30 0.57 -0.96
N VAL A 91 9.88 1.66 -0.44
CA VAL A 91 9.20 2.96 -0.32
C VAL A 91 9.00 3.59 -1.69
N GLU A 92 10.00 3.50 -2.56
CA GLU A 92 9.93 4.03 -3.92
C GLU A 92 8.86 3.31 -4.78
N ARG A 93 8.81 1.97 -4.73
CA ARG A 93 7.75 1.19 -5.40
C ARG A 93 6.36 1.55 -4.88
N PHE A 94 6.23 1.77 -3.57
CA PHE A 94 4.96 2.16 -3.00
C PHE A 94 4.57 3.60 -3.42
N ASN A 95 5.51 4.54 -3.40
CA ASN A 95 5.30 5.90 -3.94
C ASN A 95 4.87 5.87 -5.41
N GLN A 96 5.48 5.03 -6.24
CA GLN A 96 5.10 4.86 -7.63
C GLN A 96 3.69 4.27 -7.76
N THR A 97 3.35 3.27 -6.95
CA THR A 97 2.02 2.67 -6.91
C THR A 97 0.95 3.70 -6.53
N LEU A 98 1.21 4.53 -5.51
CA LEU A 98 0.31 5.59 -5.10
C LEU A 98 0.11 6.64 -6.19
N LYS A 99 1.21 7.12 -6.81
CA LYS A 99 1.13 8.10 -7.90
C LYS A 99 0.28 7.57 -9.06
N ASN A 100 0.48 6.31 -9.43
CA ASN A 100 -0.27 5.69 -10.52
C ASN A 100 -1.75 5.50 -10.18
N GLY A 101 -2.07 5.04 -8.95
CA GLY A 101 -3.46 4.88 -8.52
C GLY A 101 -4.20 6.21 -8.40
N ILE A 102 -3.56 7.23 -7.83
CA ILE A 102 -4.16 8.57 -7.73
C ILE A 102 -4.44 9.13 -9.13
N ARG A 103 -3.47 9.04 -10.06
CA ARG A 103 -3.68 9.47 -11.45
C ARG A 103 -4.87 8.76 -12.11
N ALA A 104 -5.01 7.45 -11.90
CA ALA A 104 -6.13 6.70 -12.46
C ALA A 104 -7.50 7.19 -11.94
N HIS A 105 -7.62 7.46 -10.64
CA HIS A 105 -8.85 7.99 -10.05
C HIS A 105 -9.11 9.46 -10.38
N LEU A 106 -8.06 10.26 -10.56
CA LEU A 106 -8.20 11.65 -11.02
C LEU A 106 -8.75 11.72 -12.45
N VAL A 107 -8.32 10.82 -13.35
CA VAL A 107 -8.89 10.70 -14.71
C VAL A 107 -10.38 10.35 -14.67
N GLN A 108 -10.83 9.65 -13.63
CA GLN A 108 -12.26 9.34 -13.40
C GLN A 108 -13.05 10.50 -12.78
N GLY A 109 -12.44 11.67 -12.57
CA GLY A 109 -13.10 12.84 -11.99
C GLY A 109 -13.25 12.84 -10.47
N CYS A 110 -12.55 11.94 -9.75
CA CYS A 110 -12.59 11.92 -8.30
C CYS A 110 -11.78 13.07 -7.68
N THR A 111 -12.20 13.57 -6.51
CA THR A 111 -11.39 14.51 -5.72
C THR A 111 -10.10 13.84 -5.22
N PHE A 112 -9.03 14.60 -5.05
CA PHE A 112 -7.71 14.07 -4.65
C PHE A 112 -7.77 13.23 -3.36
N GLN A 113 -8.51 13.68 -2.35
CA GLN A 113 -8.65 12.96 -1.08
C GLN A 113 -9.34 11.60 -1.28
N THR A 114 -10.39 11.55 -2.10
CA THR A 114 -11.11 10.32 -2.42
C THR A 114 -10.23 9.38 -3.23
N ALA A 115 -9.51 9.90 -4.23
CA ALA A 115 -8.55 9.15 -5.02
C ALA A 115 -7.44 8.52 -4.16
N LEU A 116 -6.89 9.28 -3.21
CA LEU A 116 -5.89 8.80 -2.26
C LEU A 116 -6.45 7.68 -1.37
N ASN A 117 -7.64 7.88 -0.79
CA ASN A 117 -8.29 6.89 0.06
C ASN A 117 -8.61 5.59 -0.69
N GLN A 118 -9.16 5.68 -1.90
CA GLN A 118 -9.46 4.52 -2.75
C GLN A 118 -8.19 3.78 -3.14
N THR A 119 -7.15 4.51 -3.56
CA THR A 119 -5.85 3.90 -3.91
C THR A 119 -5.26 3.15 -2.73
N LEU A 120 -5.28 3.74 -1.53
CA LEU A 120 -4.79 3.10 -0.30
C LEU A 120 -5.62 1.86 0.06
N MET A 121 -6.93 1.92 -0.10
CA MET A 121 -7.83 0.79 0.14
C MET A 121 -7.50 -0.38 -0.78
N HIS A 122 -7.34 -0.13 -2.08
CA HIS A 122 -6.95 -1.14 -3.06
C HIS A 122 -5.55 -1.72 -2.78
N TYR A 123 -4.59 -0.87 -2.42
CA TYR A 123 -3.25 -1.32 -2.07
C TYR A 123 -3.26 -2.27 -0.86
N ARG A 124 -3.99 -1.92 0.20
CA ARG A 124 -4.12 -2.73 1.42
C ARG A 124 -4.88 -4.04 1.16
N ALA A 125 -5.95 -3.98 0.36
CA ALA A 125 -6.72 -5.17 -0.03
C ALA A 125 -5.86 -6.17 -0.82
N ARG A 126 -4.98 -5.68 -1.71
CA ARG A 126 -4.04 -6.53 -2.46
C ARG A 126 -3.07 -7.27 -1.54
N ALA A 127 -2.49 -6.58 -0.56
CA ALA A 127 -1.60 -7.21 0.42
C ALA A 127 -2.31 -8.27 1.26
N MET A 128 -3.57 -8.02 1.64
CA MET A 128 -4.40 -8.99 2.35
C MET A 128 -4.68 -10.23 1.49
N LYS A 129 -5.06 -10.05 0.21
CA LYS A 129 -5.28 -11.16 -0.72
C LYS A 129 -4.04 -12.03 -0.88
N GLN A 130 -2.86 -11.43 -1.07
CA GLN A 130 -1.60 -12.18 -1.17
C GLN A 130 -1.30 -13.00 0.09
N ARG A 131 -1.54 -12.44 1.28
CA ARG A 131 -1.37 -13.17 2.55
C ARG A 131 -2.36 -14.32 2.66
N PHE A 132 -3.62 -14.08 2.30
CA PHE A 132 -4.66 -15.11 2.29
C PHE A 132 -4.30 -16.26 1.34
N ASP A 133 -3.93 -15.95 0.10
CA ASP A 133 -3.54 -16.94 -0.91
C ASP A 133 -2.34 -17.79 -0.45
N LYS A 134 -1.34 -17.14 0.17
CA LYS A 134 -0.18 -17.83 0.74
C LYS A 134 -0.56 -18.72 1.93
N ALA A 135 -1.39 -18.22 2.85
CA ALA A 135 -1.82 -18.96 4.04
C ALA A 135 -2.64 -20.20 3.66
N HIS A 136 -3.51 -20.09 2.66
CA HIS A 136 -4.33 -21.18 2.15
C HIS A 136 -3.59 -22.06 1.13
N ARG A 137 -2.30 -21.81 0.88
CA ARG A 137 -1.46 -22.55 -0.08
C ARG A 137 -2.18 -22.72 -1.44
N VAL A 138 -2.80 -21.64 -1.91
CA VAL A 138 -3.59 -21.66 -3.14
C VAL A 138 -2.69 -22.13 -4.29
N LYS A 139 -3.03 -23.27 -4.88
CA LYS A 139 -2.29 -23.83 -6.01
C LYS A 139 -2.52 -22.97 -7.24
N LYS A 140 -1.47 -22.72 -8.01
CA LYS A 140 -1.59 -22.06 -9.31
C LYS A 140 -2.45 -22.93 -10.22
N SER A 141 -3.47 -22.34 -10.82
CA SER A 141 -4.38 -23.03 -11.73
C SER A 141 -3.68 -23.42 -13.03
N ILE A 142 -4.12 -24.53 -13.62
CA ILE A 142 -3.66 -25.02 -14.93
C ILE A 142 -4.37 -24.28 -16.09
N ILE A 143 -5.49 -23.62 -15.79
CA ILE A 143 -6.37 -22.92 -16.75
C ILE A 143 -5.61 -21.78 -17.45
N GLN A 144 -5.73 -21.72 -18.77
CA GLN A 144 -5.14 -20.72 -19.65
C GLN A 144 -6.17 -19.68 -20.10
N VAL A 145 -5.66 -18.55 -20.63
CA VAL A 145 -6.52 -17.56 -21.29
C VAL A 145 -7.11 -18.19 -22.56
N SER A 146 -8.38 -17.90 -22.83
CA SER A 146 -9.21 -18.50 -23.89
C SER A 146 -9.80 -19.87 -23.61
N ASP A 147 -9.47 -20.51 -22.48
CA ASP A 147 -10.14 -21.75 -22.06
C ASP A 147 -11.61 -21.49 -21.71
N TRP A 148 -12.44 -22.50 -21.94
CA TRP A 148 -13.86 -22.51 -21.56
C TRP A 148 -14.02 -23.11 -20.17
N VAL A 149 -14.63 -22.34 -19.27
CA VAL A 149 -14.84 -22.72 -17.88
C VAL A 149 -16.29 -22.50 -17.46
N ARG A 150 -16.74 -23.24 -16.44
CA ARG A 150 -18.04 -23.00 -15.79
C ARG A 150 -17.80 -22.60 -14.35
N ALA A 151 -18.42 -21.51 -13.92
CA ALA A 151 -18.35 -21.05 -12.55
C ALA A 151 -19.42 -21.73 -11.69
N ARG A 152 -19.05 -22.11 -10.46
CA ARG A 152 -20.01 -22.66 -9.50
C ARG A 152 -20.87 -21.52 -8.96
N ARG A 153 -22.20 -21.66 -9.05
CA ARG A 153 -23.15 -20.67 -8.51
C ARG A 153 -23.18 -20.79 -6.98
N PRO A 154 -23.08 -19.67 -6.23
CA PRO A 154 -23.03 -19.70 -4.77
C PRO A 154 -24.37 -20.08 -4.14
N GLN A 155 -25.49 -19.70 -4.76
CA GLN A 155 -26.84 -20.05 -4.29
C GLN A 155 -27.59 -20.88 -5.33
N ARG A 156 -28.41 -21.80 -4.81
CA ARG A 156 -29.30 -22.61 -5.64
C ARG A 156 -30.56 -21.80 -5.91
N CYS A 157 -30.76 -21.39 -7.16
CA CYS A 157 -31.94 -20.63 -7.52
C CYS A 157 -33.23 -21.49 -7.53
N ASN A 158 -33.15 -22.83 -7.68
CA ASN A 158 -34.28 -23.79 -7.54
C ASN A 158 -33.81 -25.26 -7.39
N LYS A 159 -34.65 -26.18 -6.89
CA LYS A 159 -34.32 -27.62 -6.64
C LYS A 159 -33.89 -28.41 -7.89
N MET A 160 -34.10 -27.88 -9.10
CA MET A 160 -33.64 -28.48 -10.37
C MET A 160 -32.64 -27.61 -11.14
N ALA A 161 -32.27 -26.45 -10.62
CA ALA A 161 -31.31 -25.58 -11.29
C ALA A 161 -29.89 -26.18 -11.23
N SER A 162 -29.16 -26.07 -12.34
CA SER A 162 -27.74 -26.44 -12.42
C SER A 162 -26.91 -25.67 -11.40
N PHE A 163 -25.96 -26.36 -10.77
CA PHE A 163 -24.96 -25.74 -9.89
C PHE A 163 -23.93 -24.89 -10.66
N TRP A 164 -23.87 -25.04 -11.98
CA TRP A 164 -22.85 -24.44 -12.83
C TRP A 164 -23.46 -23.35 -13.72
N SER A 165 -22.66 -22.31 -14.01
CA SER A 165 -23.00 -21.31 -15.01
C SER A 165 -23.00 -21.91 -16.42
N GLU A 166 -23.51 -21.13 -17.36
CA GLU A 166 -23.20 -21.33 -18.78
C GLU A 166 -21.68 -21.32 -18.99
N PRO A 167 -21.17 -21.98 -20.04
CA PRO A 167 -19.75 -21.95 -20.36
C PRO A 167 -19.32 -20.52 -20.67
N LEU A 168 -18.32 -20.05 -19.91
CA LEU A 168 -17.73 -18.72 -20.03
C LEU A 168 -16.29 -18.87 -20.44
N GLN A 169 -15.83 -17.95 -21.29
CA GLN A 169 -14.45 -17.95 -21.73
C GLN A 169 -13.58 -17.11 -20.78
N VAL A 170 -12.38 -17.60 -20.48
CA VAL A 170 -11.39 -16.85 -19.70
C VAL A 170 -10.83 -15.72 -20.57
N SER A 171 -11.07 -14.46 -20.19
CA SER A 171 -10.57 -13.29 -20.92
C SER A 171 -9.17 -12.88 -20.46
N ARG A 172 -8.91 -12.92 -19.15
CA ARG A 172 -7.62 -12.47 -18.59
C ARG A 172 -7.32 -13.15 -17.26
N GLN A 173 -6.03 -13.42 -17.00
CA GLN A 173 -5.56 -13.83 -15.68
C GLN A 173 -5.22 -12.61 -14.80
N LEU A 174 -5.85 -12.49 -13.63
CA LEU A 174 -5.64 -11.42 -12.65
C LEU A 174 -4.73 -11.84 -11.49
N GLY A 175 -4.62 -13.14 -11.21
CA GLY A 175 -3.78 -13.71 -10.16
C GLY A 175 -3.47 -15.18 -10.43
N PRO A 176 -2.68 -15.85 -9.56
CA PRO A 176 -2.24 -17.23 -9.80
C PRO A 176 -3.40 -18.25 -9.93
N ALA A 177 -4.56 -17.93 -9.35
CA ALA A 177 -5.80 -18.70 -9.50
C ALA A 177 -7.03 -17.78 -9.64
N THR A 178 -6.84 -16.53 -10.05
CA THR A 178 -7.94 -15.57 -10.26
C THR A 178 -7.98 -15.18 -11.73
N PHE A 179 -9.14 -15.34 -12.34
CA PHE A 179 -9.39 -15.06 -13.74
C PHE A 179 -10.57 -14.11 -13.88
N MET A 180 -10.55 -13.32 -14.94
CA MET A 180 -11.68 -12.53 -15.42
C MET A 180 -12.32 -13.30 -16.57
N LEU A 181 -13.64 -13.43 -16.54
CA LEU A 181 -14.43 -14.15 -17.53
C LEU A 181 -15.01 -13.19 -18.58
N SER A 182 -15.55 -13.73 -19.66
CA SER A 182 -16.12 -12.97 -20.78
C SER A 182 -17.32 -12.09 -20.40
N ASN A 183 -18.04 -12.45 -19.34
CA ASN A 183 -19.15 -11.67 -18.77
C ASN A 183 -18.69 -10.56 -17.80
N GLY A 184 -17.37 -10.36 -17.63
CA GLY A 184 -16.79 -9.37 -16.73
C GLY A 184 -16.76 -9.77 -15.25
N SER A 185 -17.14 -11.02 -14.92
CA SER A 185 -17.03 -11.57 -13.56
C SER A 185 -15.69 -12.25 -13.27
#